data_AF-A0A2U3QZM9-F1
#
_entry.id   AF-A0A2U3QZM9-F1
#
_cell.length_a   1.000
_cell.length_b   1.000
_cell.length_c   1.000
_cell.angle_alpha   90.00
_cell.angle_beta   90.00
_cell.angle_gamma   90.00
#
_symmetry.space_group_name_H-M   'P 1'
#
loop_
_entity.id
_entity.type
_entity.pdbx_description
1 polymer ?
#
loop_
_entity_poly.entity_id
_entity_poly.type
_entity_poly.pdbx_seq_one_letter_code
_entity_poly.pdbx_strand_id
1 'polypeptide(L)' 'MNIRILRFIIGFIALVNVNNIYAVEYELEADELLKLEISDSGPTRINLKDEKINDILMYPQNTVEVVVHESGYLFIAP' A
#
# COMPACT_ATOMS: atom_id res chain seq x y z
N MET A 1 12.90 -36.25 -14.38
CA MET A 1 13.31 -35.22 -13.38
C MET A 1 12.98 -35.73 -11.99
N ASN A 2 13.91 -35.68 -11.04
CA ASN A 2 13.78 -36.34 -9.73
C ASN A 2 12.78 -35.60 -8.82
N ILE A 3 11.90 -36.31 -8.10
CA ILE A 3 10.82 -35.71 -7.28
C ILE A 3 11.35 -34.72 -6.23
N ARG A 4 12.57 -34.96 -5.74
CA ARG A 4 13.28 -34.05 -4.83
C ARG A 4 13.53 -32.68 -5.47
N ILE A 5 14.01 -32.67 -6.71
CA ILE A 5 14.32 -31.44 -7.47
C ILE A 5 13.04 -30.66 -7.77
N LEU A 6 11.96 -31.37 -8.13
CA LEU A 6 10.67 -30.74 -8.41
C LEU A 6 10.09 -30.01 -7.17
N ARG A 7 10.20 -30.61 -5.99
CA ARG A 7 9.76 -29.98 -4.73
C ARG A 7 10.56 -28.73 -4.39
N PHE A 8 11.88 -28.74 -4.62
CA PHE A 8 12.72 -27.55 -4.44
C PHE A 8 12.33 -26.42 -5.40
N ILE A 9 12.06 -26.74 -6.68
CA ILE A 9 11.65 -25.72 -7.66
C ILE A 9 10.30 -25.09 -7.28
N ILE A 10 9.31 -25.89 -6.87
CA ILE A 10 8.00 -25.37 -6.43
C ILE A 10 8.14 -24.47 -5.19
N GLY A 11 8.93 -24.89 -4.20
CA GLY A 11 9.21 -24.07 -3.03
C GLY A 11 9.94 -22.77 -3.37
N PHE A 12 10.85 -22.80 -4.32
CA PHE A 12 11.58 -21.63 -4.79
C PHE A 12 10.67 -20.65 -5.57
N ILE A 13 9.79 -21.16 -6.44
CA ILE A 13 8.80 -20.33 -7.16
C ILE A 13 7.82 -19.67 -6.18
N ALA A 14 7.39 -20.39 -5.14
CA ALA A 14 6.53 -19.84 -4.10
C ALA A 14 7.26 -18.75 -3.31
N LEU A 15 8.54 -18.96 -2.94
CA LEU A 15 9.36 -17.99 -2.22
C LEU A 15 9.62 -16.70 -3.02
N VAL A 16 9.83 -16.83 -4.34
CA VAL A 16 10.11 -15.68 -5.22
C VAL A 16 8.83 -14.87 -5.51
N ASN A 17 7.63 -15.48 -5.44
CA ASN A 17 6.35 -14.81 -5.71
C ASN A 17 5.82 -13.93 -4.57
N VAL A 18 6.42 -13.94 -3.37
CA VAL A 18 5.80 -13.29 -2.19
C VAL A 18 6.11 -11.80 -2.07
N ASN A 19 7.03 -11.23 -2.85
CA ASN A 19 7.64 -9.93 -2.51
C ASN A 19 7.52 -8.85 -3.60
N ASN A 20 6.35 -8.68 -4.21
CA ASN A 20 6.06 -7.48 -5.02
C ASN A 20 5.53 -6.33 -4.16
N ILE A 21 6.24 -6.00 -3.08
CA ILE A 21 5.99 -4.75 -2.34
C ILE A 21 6.62 -3.63 -3.17
N TYR A 22 5.78 -2.87 -3.86
CA TYR A 22 6.20 -1.73 -4.67
C TYR A 22 6.04 -0.45 -3.83
N ALA A 23 7.13 0.29 -3.68
CA ALA A 23 7.13 1.60 -3.05
C ALA A 23 7.51 2.63 -4.12
N VAL A 24 6.68 3.66 -4.26
CA VAL A 24 6.94 4.81 -5.13
C VAL A 24 7.18 6.01 -4.25
N GLU A 25 8.30 6.68 -4.47
CA GLU A 25 8.59 7.97 -3.85
C GLU A 25 8.12 9.07 -4.79
N TYR A 26 7.42 10.05 -4.21
CA TYR A 26 6.97 11.25 -4.92
C TYR A 26 7.66 12.43 -4.26
N GLU A 27 8.30 13.27 -5.08
CA GLU A 27 8.77 14.58 -4.65
C GLU A 27 7.57 15.53 -4.68
N LEU A 28 7.32 16.20 -3.55
CA LEU A 28 6.25 17.18 -3.43
C LEU A 28 6.86 18.57 -3.47
N GLU A 29 6.62 19.30 -4.55
CA GLU A 29 6.93 20.73 -4.61
C GLU A 29 5.84 21.54 -3.90
N ALA A 30 6.19 22.72 -3.39
CA ALA A 30 5.25 23.58 -2.69
C ALA A 30 4.09 23.98 -3.62
N ASP A 31 2.88 23.97 -3.07
CA ASP A 31 1.62 24.33 -3.78
C ASP A 31 1.24 23.39 -4.94
N GLU A 32 1.87 22.22 -5.07
CA GLU A 32 1.50 21.22 -6.08
C GLU A 32 0.49 20.17 -5.56
N LEU A 33 -0.38 19.73 -6.48
CA LEU A 33 -1.33 18.65 -6.25
C LEU A 33 -0.71 17.30 -6.58
N LEU A 34 -0.47 16.48 -5.55
CA LEU A 34 -0.02 15.11 -5.75
C LEU A 34 -1.20 14.19 -6.07
N LYS A 35 -1.21 13.65 -7.29
CA LYS A 35 -2.18 12.62 -7.69
C LYS A 35 -1.63 11.23 -7.40
N LEU A 36 -2.26 10.54 -6.45
CA LEU A 36 -1.95 9.15 -6.12
C LEU A 36 -3.00 8.21 -6.71
N GLU A 37 -2.55 7.19 -7.44
CA GLU A 37 -3.41 6.08 -7.85
C GLU A 37 -3.43 5.03 -6.73
N ILE A 38 -4.63 4.70 -6.26
CA ILE A 38 -4.81 3.67 -5.23
C ILE A 38 -5.00 2.30 -5.88
N SER A 39 -4.40 1.27 -5.30
CA SER A 39 -4.53 -0.11 -5.75
C SER A 39 -6.00 -0.57 -5.65
N ASP A 40 -6.44 -1.29 -6.68
CA ASP A 40 -7.74 -1.97 -6.76
C ASP A 40 -7.73 -3.36 -6.10
N SER A 41 -6.53 -3.86 -5.76
CA SER A 41 -6.26 -5.25 -5.40
C SER A 41 -5.69 -5.40 -3.99
N GLY A 42 -5.45 -4.30 -3.29
CA GLY A 42 -4.93 -4.33 -1.93
C GLY A 42 -4.88 -2.96 -1.25
N PRO A 43 -4.52 -2.93 0.05
CA PRO A 43 -4.38 -1.68 0.78
C PRO A 43 -3.25 -0.83 0.20
N THR A 44 -3.52 0.45 -0.04
CA THR A 44 -2.50 1.43 -0.43
C THR A 44 -2.00 2.16 0.80
N ARG A 45 -0.69 2.14 1.05
CA ARG A 45 -0.07 2.83 2.18
C ARG A 45 0.60 4.11 1.73
N ILE A 46 0.19 5.24 2.31
CA ILE A 46 0.79 6.55 2.06
C ILE A 46 1.64 6.93 3.27
N ASN A 47 2.88 7.38 3.03
CA ASN A 47 3.77 7.89 4.06
C ASN A 47 4.28 9.26 3.64
N LEU A 48 4.24 10.23 4.56
CA LEU A 48 4.80 11.56 4.35
C LEU A 48 6.06 11.65 5.21
N LYS A 49 7.21 11.84 4.54
CA LYS A 49 8.50 11.88 5.22
C LYS A 49 8.68 13.26 5.86
N ASP A 50 9.11 13.28 7.12
CA ASP A 50 9.45 14.49 7.88
C ASP A 50 8.31 15.51 8.10
N GLU A 51 7.11 15.24 7.59
CA GLU A 51 5.93 16.08 7.79
C GLU A 51 4.90 15.42 8.72
N LYS A 52 4.36 16.23 9.64
CA LYS A 52 3.25 15.81 10.48
C LYS A 52 1.94 16.08 9.75
N ILE A 53 1.10 15.06 9.64
CA ILE A 53 -0.28 15.24 9.20
C ILE A 53 -1.05 15.97 10.30
N ASN A 54 -1.47 17.20 10.03
CA ASN A 54 -2.26 17.99 10.96
C ASN A 54 -3.75 17.70 10.80
N ASP A 55 -4.24 17.65 9.57
CA ASP A 55 -5.64 17.44 9.22
C ASP A 55 -5.75 16.55 7.98
N ILE A 56 -6.83 15.78 7.88
CA ILE A 56 -7.17 14.97 6.71
C ILE A 56 -8.60 15.34 6.31
N LEU A 57 -8.78 15.80 5.07
CA LEU A 57 -10.09 16.13 4.49
C LEU A 57 -10.39 15.17 3.34
N MET A 58 -11.58 14.56 3.36
CA MET A 58 -12.01 13.62 2.33
C MET A 58 -13.37 14.00 1.77
N TYR A 59 -13.49 13.91 0.44
CA TYR A 59 -14.74 14.13 -0.29
C TYR A 59 -15.09 12.86 -1.06
N PRO A 60 -15.56 11.81 -0.36
CA PRO A 60 -15.89 10.56 -1.03
C PRO A 60 -17.14 10.76 -1.89
N GLN A 61 -17.14 10.17 -3.08
CA GLN A 61 -18.33 10.18 -3.94
C GLN A 61 -19.43 9.22 -3.44
N ASN A 62 -19.06 8.23 -2.63
CA ASN A 62 -19.93 7.21 -2.05
C ASN A 62 -19.76 7.16 -0.52
N THR A 63 -20.55 6.32 0.16
CA THR A 63 -20.31 6.00 1.57
C THR A 63 -18.91 5.41 1.73
N VAL A 64 -18.14 5.93 2.68
CA VAL A 64 -16.79 5.46 2.99
C VAL A 64 -16.69 5.27 4.50
N GLU A 65 -16.17 4.13 4.93
CA GLU A 65 -15.90 3.86 6.34
C GLU A 65 -14.48 4.33 6.68
N VAL A 66 -14.37 5.14 7.74
CA VAL A 66 -13.09 5.63 8.24
C VAL A 66 -12.87 5.09 9.64
N VAL A 67 -11.81 4.30 9.83
CA VAL A 67 -11.49 3.63 11.10
C VAL A 67 -10.10 4.05 11.57
N VAL A 68 -10.01 4.51 12.82
CA VAL A 68 -8.72 4.73 13.49
C VAL A 68 -8.37 3.47 14.27
N HIS A 69 -7.29 2.81 13.87
CA HIS A 69 -6.81 1.61 14.54
C HIS A 69 -5.96 1.96 15.76
N GLU A 70 -5.92 1.07 16.75
CA GLU A 70 -5.20 1.27 18.03
C GLU A 70 -3.70 1.55 17.88
N SER A 71 -3.09 1.08 16.79
CA SER A 71 -1.69 1.36 16.46
C SER A 71 -1.46 2.71 15.77
N GLY A 72 -2.50 3.55 15.67
CA GLY A 72 -2.41 4.91 15.13
C GLY A 72 -2.54 5.01 13.60
N TYR A 73 -2.94 3.93 12.92
CA TYR A 73 -3.23 3.98 11.48
C TYR A 73 -4.67 4.39 11.21
N LEU A 74 -4.85 5.17 10.14
CA LEU A 74 -6.16 5.47 9.57
C LEU A 74 -6.45 4.51 8.42
N PHE A 75 -7.57 3.80 8.49
CA PHE A 75 -8.08 2.95 7.41
C PHE A 75 -9.28 3.62 6.77
N ILE A 76 -9.29 3.62 5.43
CA ILE A 76 -10.38 4.18 4.62
C ILE A 76 -10.85 3.04 3.72
N ALA A 77 -12.06 2.57 3.95
CA ALA A 77 -12.67 1.50 3.17
C ALA A 77 -13.80 2.06 2.28
N PRO A 78 -13.91 1.56 1.03
CA PRO A 78 -15.01 1.93 0.13
C PRO A 78 -16.38 1.47 0.61
#